data_AF-A0A355DEV9-F1
#
_entry.id   AF-A0A355DEV9-F1
#
_cell.length_a   1.000
_cell.length_b   1.000
_cell.length_c   1.000
_cell.angle_alpha   90.00
_cell.angle_beta   90.00
_cell.angle_gamma   90.00
#
_symmetry.space_group_name_H-M   'P 1'
#
loop_
_entity.id
_entity.type
_entity.pdbx_description
1 polymer ?
#
loop_
_entity_poly.entity_id
_entity_poly.type
_entity_poly.pdbx_seq_one_letter_code
_entity_poly.pdbx_strand_id
1 'polypeptide(L)'
;APTDVFRAYRDHLDTGDPELEARRNTMDEVFDVLGAAGVGRSDLQVAWDFTVISTENLAGPLLAMRDIAFVELGDAAPSFEVTSVEELDGDQLARKVTGTYTVPGFLTGDGSTGEGILFDEDGLHGGLDITARFVCGIPVSVGGEEPGAPLIYGHGLLGTANQVTSSGPRAVAADFGRVVCGTDLIGMAEEDTVNAIAVIQDFSAFHTLADRLLQGHLNTLFLGRLMVHPDGLAADPAFQDTDGRPVLRTGKGNGLAYYGISQGGIMGAASTAVSTDWDLAMLGVPAINYSTLLHRSVDFDPFFLGMQASYPSTYDQGMGLLLIQMLWDRGEGNGYANHFGDDPLPGTNEKRVLLHLAIGDHQVANIATEVMARTMGAAVQWPAVADGRSDDV
;
A
#
# COMPACT_ATOMS: atom_id res chain seq x y z
N ALA A 1 9.17 33.57 -23.11
CA ALA A 1 10.37 34.40 -22.86
C ALA A 1 10.67 34.34 -21.37
N PRO A 2 11.94 34.24 -20.95
CA PRO A 2 12.29 34.18 -19.53
C PRO A 2 11.88 35.48 -18.84
N THR A 3 11.49 35.38 -17.58
CA THR A 3 11.30 36.57 -16.73
C THR A 3 12.62 37.32 -16.62
N ASP A 4 12.57 38.64 -16.39
CA ASP A 4 13.78 39.45 -16.30
C ASP A 4 14.70 38.99 -15.15
N VAL A 5 14.10 38.56 -14.02
CA VAL A 5 14.84 37.95 -12.90
C VAL A 5 15.55 36.66 -13.32
N PHE A 6 14.85 35.75 -14.00
CA PHE A 6 15.49 34.51 -14.45
C PHE A 6 16.61 34.79 -15.47
N ARG A 7 16.40 35.75 -16.38
CA ARG A 7 17.42 36.20 -17.32
C ARG A 7 18.63 36.78 -16.59
N ALA A 8 18.43 37.54 -15.51
CA ALA A 8 19.52 38.10 -14.72
C ALA A 8 20.35 37.01 -14.02
N TYR A 9 19.72 35.95 -13.53
CA TYR A 9 20.47 34.76 -13.08
C TYR A 9 21.21 34.10 -14.24
N ARG A 10 20.49 33.73 -15.31
CA ARG A 10 21.03 33.00 -16.47
C ARG A 10 22.18 33.74 -17.18
N ASP A 11 22.12 35.05 -17.28
CA ASP A 11 23.09 35.85 -18.05
C ASP A 11 24.09 36.60 -17.14
N HIS A 12 24.13 36.26 -15.84
CA HIS A 12 24.99 36.89 -14.83
C HIS A 12 24.84 38.43 -14.77
N LEU A 13 23.62 38.93 -14.92
CA LEU A 13 23.32 40.35 -14.78
C LEU A 13 23.03 40.65 -13.30
N ASP A 14 23.63 41.71 -12.78
CA ASP A 14 23.34 42.24 -11.44
C ASP A 14 21.88 42.71 -11.38
N THR A 15 21.14 42.21 -10.39
CA THR A 15 19.74 42.59 -10.17
C THR A 15 19.60 43.87 -9.35
N GLY A 16 20.64 44.26 -8.60
CA GLY A 16 20.60 45.36 -7.63
C GLY A 16 19.69 45.11 -6.42
N ASP A 17 19.11 43.91 -6.29
CA ASP A 17 18.20 43.51 -5.22
C ASP A 17 18.87 42.44 -4.34
N PRO A 18 19.17 42.73 -3.07
CA PRO A 18 19.83 41.78 -2.18
C PRO A 18 19.09 40.45 -1.99
N GLU A 19 17.75 40.41 -2.05
CA GLU A 19 16.97 39.18 -1.91
C GLU A 19 17.11 38.29 -3.15
N LEU A 20 17.20 38.90 -4.33
CA LEU A 20 17.46 38.18 -5.57
C LEU A 20 18.91 37.69 -5.63
N GLU A 21 19.88 38.55 -5.30
CA GLU A 21 21.30 38.16 -5.28
C GLU A 21 21.58 37.01 -4.29
N ALA A 22 20.83 36.93 -3.18
CA ALA A 22 20.93 35.81 -2.23
C ALA A 22 20.60 34.44 -2.86
N ARG A 23 19.80 34.39 -3.93
CA ARG A 23 19.44 33.15 -4.64
C ARG A 23 20.38 32.80 -5.79
N ARG A 24 21.34 33.67 -6.13
CA ARG A 24 22.20 33.50 -7.31
C ARG A 24 23.01 32.20 -7.26
N ASN A 25 23.61 31.90 -6.11
CA ASN A 25 24.41 30.67 -5.95
C ASN A 25 23.57 29.41 -6.21
N THR A 26 22.36 29.33 -5.64
CA THR A 26 21.44 28.21 -5.90
C THR A 26 21.06 28.10 -7.38
N MET A 27 20.80 29.23 -8.04
CA MET A 27 20.52 29.23 -9.48
C MET A 27 21.73 28.82 -10.32
N ASP A 28 22.94 29.23 -9.94
CA ASP A 28 24.18 28.81 -10.60
C ASP A 28 24.39 27.30 -10.45
N GLU A 29 24.12 26.72 -9.28
CA GLU A 29 24.11 25.26 -9.08
C GLU A 29 23.12 24.56 -10.02
N VAL A 30 21.88 25.08 -10.14
CA VAL A 30 20.88 24.54 -11.07
C VAL A 30 21.39 24.60 -12.52
N PHE A 31 22.03 25.70 -12.93
CA PHE A 31 22.59 25.82 -14.27
C PHE A 31 23.77 24.89 -14.52
N ASP A 32 24.62 24.67 -13.52
CA ASP A 32 25.76 23.75 -13.63
C ASP A 32 25.29 22.29 -13.75
N VAL A 33 24.29 21.88 -12.96
CA VAL A 33 23.67 20.55 -13.07
C VAL A 33 23.04 20.35 -14.45
N LEU A 34 22.27 21.33 -14.93
CA LEU A 34 21.65 21.27 -16.26
C LEU A 34 22.70 21.26 -17.37
N GLY A 35 23.78 22.04 -17.23
CA GLY A 35 24.91 22.06 -18.15
C GLY A 35 25.63 20.72 -18.22
N ALA A 36 25.86 20.06 -17.08
CA ALA A 36 26.42 18.71 -17.02
C ALA A 36 25.52 17.66 -17.68
N ALA A 37 24.20 17.86 -17.66
CA ALA A 37 23.21 17.06 -18.39
C ALA A 37 23.08 17.43 -19.88
N GLY A 38 23.86 18.39 -20.38
CA GLY A 38 23.88 18.80 -21.79
C GLY A 38 22.85 19.86 -22.17
N VAL A 39 22.18 20.49 -21.20
CA VAL A 39 21.24 21.60 -21.44
C VAL A 39 21.99 22.93 -21.34
N GLY A 40 22.14 23.62 -22.48
CA GLY A 40 22.87 24.88 -22.55
C GLY A 40 22.21 26.00 -21.75
N ARG A 41 22.99 26.69 -20.91
CA ARG A 41 22.50 27.81 -20.07
C ARG A 41 21.73 28.87 -20.86
N SER A 42 22.20 29.21 -22.07
CA SER A 42 21.55 30.19 -22.96
C SER A 42 20.16 29.77 -23.47
N ASP A 43 19.89 28.47 -23.50
CA ASP A 43 18.64 27.90 -24.05
C ASP A 43 17.53 27.89 -23.00
N LEU A 44 17.89 28.02 -21.72
CA LEU A 44 16.96 28.00 -20.61
C LEU A 44 16.01 29.21 -20.63
N GLN A 45 14.73 28.90 -20.52
CA GLN A 45 13.64 29.87 -20.33
C GLN A 45 13.19 29.95 -18.88
N VAL A 46 13.31 28.84 -18.16
CA VAL A 46 12.96 28.67 -16.76
C VAL A 46 13.71 27.44 -16.23
N ALA A 47 14.12 27.49 -14.98
CA ALA A 47 14.73 26.38 -14.25
C ALA A 47 14.51 26.62 -12.76
N TRP A 48 14.33 25.55 -12.00
CA TRP A 48 14.17 25.57 -10.56
C TRP A 48 14.62 24.23 -10.00
N ASP A 49 15.02 24.25 -8.75
CA ASP A 49 15.17 23.08 -7.90
C ASP A 49 14.04 23.04 -6.88
N PHE A 50 13.82 21.86 -6.31
CA PHE A 50 12.92 21.65 -5.19
C PHE A 50 13.36 20.41 -4.43
N THR A 51 13.15 20.42 -3.12
CA THR A 51 13.40 19.25 -2.27
C THR A 51 12.29 18.23 -2.45
N VAL A 52 12.68 16.98 -2.67
CA VAL A 52 11.78 15.83 -2.63
C VAL A 52 11.98 15.05 -1.33
N ILE A 53 10.98 14.28 -0.94
CA ILE A 53 11.09 13.38 0.21
C ILE A 53 12.14 12.30 -0.05
N SER A 54 12.96 11.97 0.94
CA SER A 54 13.93 10.86 0.85
C SER A 54 13.24 9.52 1.07
N THR A 55 13.83 8.43 0.56
CA THR A 55 13.38 7.06 0.85
C THR A 55 13.31 6.79 2.35
N GLU A 56 14.26 7.33 3.13
CA GLU A 56 14.26 7.23 4.59
C GLU A 56 13.03 7.88 5.23
N ASN A 57 12.63 9.07 4.80
CA ASN A 57 11.45 9.75 5.35
C ASN A 57 10.12 9.14 4.89
N LEU A 58 10.14 8.41 3.77
CA LEU A 58 8.96 7.85 3.15
C LEU A 58 8.69 6.41 3.62
N ALA A 59 9.67 5.51 3.45
CA ALA A 59 9.52 4.09 3.81
C ALA A 59 10.13 3.75 5.17
N GLY A 60 11.02 4.60 5.71
CA GLY A 60 11.75 4.34 6.96
C GLY A 60 10.87 4.01 8.16
N PRO A 61 9.76 4.72 8.43
CA PRO A 61 8.87 4.37 9.53
C PRO A 61 8.32 2.94 9.44
N LEU A 62 7.78 2.54 8.28
CA LEU A 62 7.23 1.19 8.09
C LEU A 62 8.32 0.11 8.15
N LEU A 63 9.50 0.39 7.59
CA LEU A 63 10.64 -0.52 7.65
C LEU A 63 11.13 -0.69 9.10
N ALA A 64 11.22 0.39 9.88
CA ALA A 64 11.60 0.33 11.29
C ALA A 64 10.57 -0.46 12.11
N MET A 65 9.27 -0.21 11.92
CA MET A 65 8.19 -0.98 12.56
C MET A 65 8.32 -2.48 12.25
N ARG A 66 8.48 -2.82 10.96
CA ARG A 66 8.71 -4.20 10.51
C ARG A 66 9.93 -4.81 11.19
N ASP A 67 11.07 -4.16 11.10
CA ASP A 67 12.33 -4.73 11.54
C ASP A 67 12.36 -4.92 13.07
N ILE A 68 11.85 -3.95 13.84
CA ILE A 68 11.69 -4.08 15.29
C ILE A 68 10.77 -5.27 15.62
N ALA A 69 9.59 -5.32 15.01
CA ALA A 69 8.58 -6.34 15.31
C ALA A 69 9.05 -7.76 14.94
N PHE A 70 9.73 -7.93 13.80
CA PHE A 70 10.26 -9.24 13.39
C PHE A 70 11.50 -9.65 14.18
N VAL A 71 12.31 -8.70 14.67
CA VAL A 71 13.39 -9.01 15.63
C VAL A 71 12.83 -9.51 16.95
N GLU A 72 11.76 -8.88 17.46
CA GLU A 72 11.08 -9.31 18.68
C GLU A 72 10.42 -10.69 18.51
N LEU A 73 9.76 -10.92 17.37
CA LEU A 73 9.12 -12.19 17.06
C LEU A 73 10.14 -13.34 16.91
N GLY A 74 11.32 -13.05 16.36
CA GLY A 74 12.37 -14.04 16.10
C GLY A 74 11.89 -15.17 15.18
N ASP A 75 12.15 -16.42 15.61
CA ASP A 75 11.75 -17.63 14.90
C ASP A 75 10.35 -18.14 15.30
N ALA A 76 9.57 -17.37 16.06
CA ALA A 76 8.24 -17.79 16.48
C ALA A 76 7.15 -17.45 15.43
N ALA A 77 6.00 -18.15 15.54
CA ALA A 77 4.76 -17.66 14.95
C ALA A 77 4.12 -16.59 15.84
N PRO A 78 3.39 -15.61 15.27
CA PRO A 78 2.52 -14.75 16.06
C PRO A 78 1.54 -15.58 16.90
N SER A 79 1.30 -15.17 18.16
CA SER A 79 0.26 -15.80 18.99
C SER A 79 -1.10 -15.56 18.35
N PHE A 80 -1.93 -16.60 18.27
CA PHE A 80 -3.25 -16.52 17.63
C PHE A 80 -4.30 -17.37 18.34
N GLU A 81 -5.56 -17.06 18.08
CA GLU A 81 -6.72 -17.81 18.54
C GLU A 81 -7.73 -17.96 17.41
N VAL A 82 -8.19 -19.19 17.15
CA VAL A 82 -9.34 -19.43 16.29
C VAL A 82 -10.61 -19.22 17.10
N THR A 83 -11.45 -18.27 16.66
CA THR A 83 -12.69 -17.90 17.36
C THR A 83 -13.93 -18.47 16.69
N SER A 84 -13.86 -18.83 15.41
CA SER A 84 -14.98 -19.45 14.69
C SER A 84 -14.50 -20.31 13.52
N VAL A 85 -15.18 -21.44 13.31
CA VAL A 85 -15.05 -22.31 12.13
C VAL A 85 -16.46 -22.53 11.59
N GLU A 86 -16.70 -22.12 10.35
CA GLU A 86 -17.95 -22.33 9.62
C GLU A 86 -17.70 -23.34 8.51
N GLU A 87 -18.34 -24.51 8.58
CA GLU A 87 -18.37 -25.51 7.52
C GLU A 87 -19.37 -25.09 6.43
N LEU A 88 -18.96 -25.18 5.17
CA LEU A 88 -19.72 -24.66 4.03
C LEU A 88 -20.12 -25.78 3.08
N ASP A 89 -21.38 -26.21 3.16
CA ASP A 89 -21.94 -27.26 2.30
C ASP A 89 -22.35 -26.71 0.93
N GLY A 90 -21.86 -27.32 -0.15
CA GLY A 90 -22.22 -26.94 -1.53
C GLY A 90 -21.63 -25.62 -2.01
N ASP A 91 -20.64 -25.07 -1.30
CA ASP A 91 -19.84 -23.91 -1.71
C ASP A 91 -18.52 -24.35 -2.39
N GLN A 92 -17.79 -23.40 -2.96
CA GLN A 92 -16.42 -23.63 -3.46
C GLN A 92 -15.40 -23.69 -2.32
N LEU A 93 -15.74 -23.11 -1.16
CA LEU A 93 -15.00 -23.25 0.09
C LEU A 93 -15.56 -24.43 0.90
N ALA A 94 -14.68 -25.18 1.53
CA ALA A 94 -15.04 -26.16 2.55
C ALA A 94 -15.27 -25.48 3.90
N ARG A 95 -14.42 -24.50 4.25
CA ARG A 95 -14.43 -23.84 5.55
C ARG A 95 -14.17 -22.34 5.44
N LYS A 96 -14.84 -21.57 6.29
CA LYS A 96 -14.46 -20.20 6.65
C LYS A 96 -13.99 -20.21 8.11
N VAL A 97 -12.72 -19.87 8.32
CA VAL A 97 -12.10 -19.79 9.65
C VAL A 97 -11.91 -18.33 10.01
N THR A 98 -12.30 -17.93 11.23
CA THR A 98 -12.08 -16.58 11.77
C THR A 98 -11.33 -16.69 13.08
N GLY A 99 -10.43 -15.75 13.32
CA GLY A 99 -9.65 -15.70 14.54
C GLY A 99 -8.97 -14.34 14.74
N THR A 100 -8.10 -14.29 15.74
CA THR A 100 -7.29 -13.12 16.07
C THR A 100 -5.83 -13.50 16.24
N TYR A 101 -4.94 -12.52 16.13
CA TYR A 101 -3.50 -12.69 16.34
C TYR A 101 -2.89 -11.40 16.90
N THR A 102 -1.81 -11.56 17.67
CA THR A 102 -1.12 -10.45 18.33
C THR A 102 0.00 -9.91 17.44
N VAL A 103 0.08 -8.58 17.35
CA VAL A 103 1.09 -7.85 16.58
C VAL A 103 1.67 -6.75 17.48
N PRO A 104 3.01 -6.54 17.52
CA PRO A 104 3.58 -5.39 18.20
C PRO A 104 2.95 -4.09 17.71
N GLY A 105 2.51 -3.25 18.64
CA GLY A 105 1.89 -1.98 18.32
C GLY A 105 2.88 -0.83 18.26
N PHE A 106 2.63 0.13 17.39
CA PHE A 106 3.41 1.37 17.25
C PHE A 106 2.52 2.61 17.22
N LEU A 107 1.26 2.45 17.62
CA LEU A 107 0.29 3.53 17.69
C LEU A 107 0.18 4.08 19.12
N THR A 108 -0.29 5.32 19.23
CA THR A 108 -0.72 5.89 20.50
C THR A 108 -1.96 5.18 21.05
N GLY A 109 -2.21 5.35 22.36
CA GLY A 109 -3.39 4.80 23.00
C GLY A 109 -3.48 3.27 22.91
N ASP A 110 -4.67 2.77 22.58
CA ASP A 110 -4.96 1.36 22.32
C ASP A 110 -4.90 1.00 20.82
N GLY A 111 -4.43 1.94 19.99
CA GLY A 111 -4.49 1.79 18.54
C GLY A 111 -5.93 1.68 18.04
N SER A 112 -6.86 2.47 18.58
CA SER A 112 -8.19 2.68 18.01
C SER A 112 -8.20 3.76 16.92
N THR A 113 -9.35 3.94 16.26
CA THR A 113 -9.46 4.87 15.13
C THR A 113 -9.20 6.31 15.57
N GLY A 114 -8.37 7.03 14.80
CA GLY A 114 -7.92 8.38 15.15
C GLY A 114 -6.60 8.44 15.92
N GLU A 115 -6.04 7.31 16.35
CA GLU A 115 -4.69 7.25 16.93
C GLU A 115 -3.61 7.37 15.83
N GLY A 116 -2.47 7.96 16.17
CA GLY A 116 -1.32 8.15 15.27
C GLY A 116 -0.11 7.30 15.68
N ILE A 117 1.02 7.45 15.01
CA ILE A 117 2.25 6.75 15.42
C ILE A 117 2.76 7.31 16.76
N LEU A 118 3.20 6.40 17.61
CA LEU A 118 3.87 6.72 18.87
C LEU A 118 5.34 7.07 18.61
N PHE A 119 5.63 8.37 18.69
CA PHE A 119 7.00 8.89 18.73
C PHE A 119 7.36 9.33 20.16
N ASP A 120 8.60 9.06 20.58
CA ASP A 120 9.22 9.60 21.79
C ASP A 120 10.44 10.49 21.46
N GLU A 121 11.24 10.87 22.46
CA GLU A 121 12.44 11.71 22.26
C GLU A 121 13.53 11.02 21.40
N ASP A 122 13.53 9.68 21.35
CA ASP A 122 14.50 8.86 20.62
C ASP A 122 13.97 8.40 19.25
N GLY A 123 12.69 8.63 18.95
CA GLY A 123 12.07 8.38 17.65
C GLY A 123 10.86 7.45 17.72
N LEU A 124 10.74 6.53 16.76
CA LEU A 124 9.66 5.54 16.74
C LEU A 124 9.75 4.64 17.99
N HIS A 125 8.65 4.52 18.73
CA HIS A 125 8.58 3.75 19.96
C HIS A 125 7.48 2.68 19.91
N GLY A 126 7.72 1.53 20.57
CA GLY A 126 6.73 0.46 20.70
C GLY A 126 5.61 0.83 21.67
N GLY A 127 4.37 0.73 21.23
CA GLY A 127 3.15 0.94 22.01
C GLY A 127 2.58 -0.35 22.61
N LEU A 128 1.27 -0.34 22.88
CA LEU A 128 0.55 -1.55 23.28
C LEU A 128 0.38 -2.50 22.09
N ASP A 129 0.56 -3.80 22.32
CA ASP A 129 0.27 -4.83 21.32
C ASP A 129 -1.15 -4.69 20.75
N ILE A 130 -1.24 -4.84 19.44
CA ILE A 130 -2.49 -4.81 18.68
C ILE A 130 -3.02 -6.24 18.54
N THR A 131 -4.30 -6.42 18.83
CA THR A 131 -5.03 -7.66 18.48
C THR A 131 -5.67 -7.48 17.11
N ALA A 132 -5.06 -8.07 16.08
CA ALA A 132 -5.57 -8.04 14.73
C ALA A 132 -6.50 -9.24 14.46
N ARG A 133 -7.47 -9.08 13.56
CA ARG A 133 -8.38 -10.14 13.13
C ARG A 133 -7.85 -10.82 11.87
N PHE A 134 -8.02 -12.13 11.75
CA PHE A 134 -7.92 -12.83 10.46
C PHE A 134 -9.23 -13.51 10.07
N VAL A 135 -9.45 -13.62 8.76
CA VAL A 135 -10.46 -14.50 8.16
C VAL A 135 -9.77 -15.29 7.06
N CYS A 136 -10.03 -16.59 6.99
CA CYS A 136 -9.49 -17.50 5.98
C CYS A 136 -10.60 -18.30 5.29
N GLY A 137 -10.53 -18.44 3.98
CA GLY A 137 -11.30 -19.38 3.18
C GLY A 137 -10.44 -20.56 2.76
N ILE A 138 -10.85 -21.77 3.14
CA ILE A 138 -10.21 -23.02 2.75
C ILE A 138 -11.05 -23.64 1.62
N PRO A 139 -10.52 -23.79 0.39
CA PRO A 139 -11.28 -24.32 -0.74
C PRO A 139 -11.52 -25.83 -0.60
N VAL A 140 -12.57 -26.34 -1.25
CA VAL A 140 -12.84 -27.79 -1.32
C VAL A 140 -11.76 -28.55 -2.10
N SER A 141 -10.94 -27.85 -2.90
CA SER A 141 -9.90 -28.41 -3.75
C SER A 141 -8.60 -28.76 -3.02
N VAL A 142 -8.48 -28.45 -1.71
CA VAL A 142 -7.27 -28.74 -0.92
C VAL A 142 -7.57 -29.74 0.20
N GLY A 143 -6.55 -30.50 0.60
CA GLY A 143 -6.67 -31.50 1.67
C GLY A 143 -5.29 -31.91 2.21
N GLY A 144 -5.24 -32.84 3.17
CA GLY A 144 -3.99 -33.22 3.81
C GLY A 144 -2.94 -33.86 2.88
N GLU A 145 -3.35 -34.45 1.76
CA GLU A 145 -2.43 -34.99 0.74
C GLU A 145 -1.95 -33.90 -0.24
N GLU A 146 -2.75 -32.86 -0.43
CA GLU A 146 -2.47 -31.74 -1.33
C GLU A 146 -2.81 -30.41 -0.62
N PRO A 147 -1.95 -29.96 0.31
CA PRO A 147 -2.20 -28.73 1.05
C PRO A 147 -2.07 -27.52 0.11
N GLY A 148 -3.01 -26.59 0.29
CA GLY A 148 -3.11 -25.37 -0.50
C GLY A 148 -1.97 -24.42 -0.21
N ALA A 149 -1.51 -23.72 -1.24
CA ALA A 149 -0.54 -22.64 -1.05
C ALA A 149 -1.23 -21.42 -0.42
N PRO A 150 -0.61 -20.74 0.55
CA PRO A 150 -1.19 -19.55 1.16
C PRO A 150 -1.35 -18.41 0.15
N LEU A 151 -2.38 -17.59 0.33
CA LEU A 151 -2.62 -16.35 -0.39
C LEU A 151 -3.18 -15.30 0.58
N ILE A 152 -2.52 -14.15 0.69
CA ILE A 152 -3.08 -13.00 1.40
C ILE A 152 -4.01 -12.25 0.46
N TYR A 153 -5.22 -11.91 0.93
CA TYR A 153 -6.15 -11.05 0.22
C TYR A 153 -6.29 -9.67 0.89
N GLY A 154 -6.01 -8.61 0.13
CA GLY A 154 -6.28 -7.22 0.53
C GLY A 154 -7.70 -6.78 0.17
N HIS A 155 -8.45 -6.28 1.14
CA HIS A 155 -9.83 -5.84 0.93
C HIS A 155 -9.94 -4.50 0.20
N GLY A 156 -11.12 -4.23 -0.37
CA GLY A 156 -11.48 -2.98 -1.05
C GLY A 156 -11.66 -1.80 -0.08
N LEU A 157 -12.00 -0.63 -0.63
CA LEU A 157 -12.11 0.63 0.11
C LEU A 157 -13.03 0.51 1.32
N LEU A 158 -12.50 0.83 2.52
CA LEU A 158 -13.22 0.75 3.80
C LEU A 158 -13.91 -0.60 4.00
N GLY A 159 -13.25 -1.67 3.53
CA GLY A 159 -13.72 -3.04 3.60
C GLY A 159 -13.29 -3.75 4.88
N THR A 160 -13.49 -5.07 4.88
CA THR A 160 -13.05 -5.95 5.98
C THR A 160 -12.40 -7.21 5.46
N ALA A 161 -11.71 -7.93 6.36
CA ALA A 161 -11.14 -9.25 6.16
C ALA A 161 -12.17 -10.27 5.63
N ASN A 162 -13.47 -10.08 5.85
CA ASN A 162 -14.50 -10.98 5.32
C ASN A 162 -14.53 -11.03 3.78
N GLN A 163 -13.97 -10.04 3.09
CA GLN A 163 -13.92 -10.04 1.63
C GLN A 163 -13.04 -11.17 1.06
N VAL A 164 -12.25 -11.87 1.88
CA VAL A 164 -11.53 -13.11 1.49
C VAL A 164 -12.48 -14.21 1.01
N THR A 165 -13.75 -14.17 1.41
CA THR A 165 -14.79 -15.11 0.96
C THR A 165 -15.74 -14.47 -0.05
N SER A 166 -15.38 -13.34 -0.66
CA SER A 166 -16.12 -12.77 -1.79
C SER A 166 -15.87 -13.60 -3.07
N SER A 167 -16.69 -13.40 -4.11
CA SER A 167 -16.69 -14.26 -5.30
C SER A 167 -15.32 -14.37 -5.99
N GLY A 168 -14.57 -13.27 -6.12
CA GLY A 168 -13.26 -13.26 -6.78
C GLY A 168 -12.22 -14.10 -6.04
N PRO A 169 -11.88 -13.77 -4.78
CA PRO A 169 -10.94 -14.55 -3.97
C PRO A 169 -11.38 -16.00 -3.76
N ARG A 170 -12.70 -16.25 -3.60
CA ARG A 170 -13.26 -17.61 -3.54
C ARG A 170 -12.95 -18.40 -4.82
N ALA A 171 -13.13 -17.80 -5.99
CA ALA A 171 -12.81 -18.46 -7.25
C ALA A 171 -11.30 -18.76 -7.36
N VAL A 172 -10.44 -17.81 -6.99
CA VAL A 172 -8.98 -18.03 -6.97
C VAL A 172 -8.59 -19.15 -6.00
N ALA A 173 -9.21 -19.20 -4.82
CA ALA A 173 -9.02 -20.27 -3.85
C ALA A 173 -9.30 -21.64 -4.47
N ALA A 174 -10.49 -21.78 -5.05
CA ALA A 174 -10.98 -23.04 -5.58
C ALA A 174 -10.21 -23.50 -6.82
N ASP A 175 -10.00 -22.60 -7.79
CA ASP A 175 -9.44 -22.94 -9.11
C ASP A 175 -7.93 -23.20 -9.06
N PHE A 176 -7.22 -22.62 -8.07
CA PHE A 176 -5.76 -22.70 -7.97
C PHE A 176 -5.24 -23.33 -6.67
N GLY A 177 -6.11 -23.96 -5.87
CA GLY A 177 -5.72 -24.65 -4.64
C GLY A 177 -5.04 -23.72 -3.64
N ARG A 178 -5.66 -22.56 -3.36
CA ARG A 178 -5.12 -21.55 -2.44
C ARG A 178 -5.95 -21.46 -1.16
N VAL A 179 -5.30 -21.46 -0.01
CA VAL A 179 -5.94 -21.05 1.25
C VAL A 179 -5.81 -19.53 1.33
N VAL A 180 -6.93 -18.83 1.23
CA VAL A 180 -6.95 -17.37 1.12
C VAL A 180 -7.27 -16.77 2.48
N CYS A 181 -6.36 -15.99 3.04
CA CYS A 181 -6.58 -15.29 4.31
C CYS A 181 -6.46 -13.78 4.14
N GLY A 182 -7.08 -13.02 5.03
CA GLY A 182 -6.99 -11.57 5.05
C GLY A 182 -7.17 -11.04 6.45
N THR A 183 -6.69 -9.81 6.63
CA THR A 183 -6.83 -9.02 7.85
C THR A 183 -7.41 -7.65 7.49
N ASP A 184 -7.92 -6.93 8.48
CA ASP A 184 -8.39 -5.56 8.28
C ASP A 184 -7.15 -4.66 8.13
N LEU A 185 -7.05 -3.95 7.00
CA LEU A 185 -6.03 -2.93 6.78
C LEU A 185 -6.46 -1.66 7.51
N ILE A 186 -6.24 -1.66 8.83
CA ILE A 186 -6.59 -0.53 9.69
C ILE A 186 -5.94 0.77 9.18
N GLY A 187 -6.63 1.88 9.34
CA GLY A 187 -6.36 3.14 8.63
C GLY A 187 -7.23 3.27 7.38
N MET A 188 -7.63 2.16 6.74
CA MET A 188 -8.56 2.14 5.61
C MET A 188 -9.54 0.94 5.67
N ALA A 189 -9.84 0.45 6.87
CA ALA A 189 -10.83 -0.60 7.11
C ALA A 189 -12.22 0.00 7.39
N GLU A 190 -13.26 -0.84 7.44
CA GLU A 190 -14.64 -0.42 7.70
C GLU A 190 -14.77 0.40 9.00
N GLU A 191 -14.03 0.00 10.05
CA GLU A 191 -14.01 0.72 11.33
C GLU A 191 -13.49 2.16 11.20
N ASP A 192 -12.62 2.43 10.24
CA ASP A 192 -12.01 3.74 10.01
C ASP A 192 -12.94 4.71 9.26
N THR A 193 -14.12 4.26 8.79
CA THR A 193 -15.04 5.08 7.98
C THR A 193 -15.36 6.42 8.62
N VAL A 194 -15.62 6.44 9.93
CA VAL A 194 -15.94 7.69 10.65
C VAL A 194 -14.73 8.62 10.70
N ASN A 195 -13.53 8.07 10.95
CA ASN A 195 -12.29 8.85 10.93
C ASN A 195 -11.99 9.38 9.52
N ALA A 196 -12.16 8.56 8.48
CA ALA A 196 -12.00 8.95 7.08
C ALA A 196 -12.92 10.13 6.69
N ILE A 197 -14.16 10.14 7.16
CA ILE A 197 -15.07 11.27 6.96
C ILE A 197 -14.57 12.52 7.72
N ALA A 198 -14.11 12.35 8.96
CA ALA A 198 -13.60 13.46 9.78
C ALA A 198 -12.36 14.11 9.18
N VAL A 199 -11.37 13.34 8.69
CA VAL A 199 -10.14 13.88 8.09
C VAL A 199 -10.39 14.61 6.77
N ILE A 200 -11.43 14.25 6.03
CA ILE A 200 -11.84 14.98 4.82
C ILE A 200 -12.45 16.34 5.17
N GLN A 201 -13.03 16.47 6.37
CA GLN A 201 -13.57 17.73 6.87
C GLN A 201 -12.51 18.60 7.55
N ASP A 202 -11.43 18.00 8.04
CA ASP A 202 -10.28 18.66 8.66
C ASP A 202 -8.96 17.93 8.31
N PHE A 203 -8.27 18.43 7.27
CA PHE A 203 -7.00 17.87 6.81
C PHE A 203 -5.87 17.93 7.84
N SER A 204 -5.98 18.73 8.91
CA SER A 204 -4.96 18.72 9.97
C SER A 204 -4.90 17.37 10.70
N ALA A 205 -6.01 16.62 10.70
CA ALA A 205 -6.11 15.28 11.26
C ALA A 205 -5.68 14.17 10.28
N PHE A 206 -5.27 14.47 9.04
CA PHE A 206 -5.01 13.46 8.02
C PHE A 206 -3.94 12.42 8.43
N HIS A 207 -2.98 12.81 9.28
CA HIS A 207 -1.97 11.90 9.81
C HIS A 207 -2.56 10.67 10.52
N THR A 208 -3.72 10.78 11.18
CA THR A 208 -4.34 9.65 11.91
C THR A 208 -4.76 8.51 10.99
N LEU A 209 -5.00 8.81 9.70
CA LEU A 209 -5.28 7.81 8.68
C LEU A 209 -3.98 7.17 8.21
N ALA A 210 -3.01 8.00 7.78
CA ALA A 210 -1.76 7.54 7.21
C ALA A 210 -0.88 6.76 8.20
N ASP A 211 -0.86 7.18 9.47
CA ASP A 211 -0.08 6.54 10.52
C ASP A 211 -0.67 5.18 10.90
N ARG A 212 -1.99 5.11 11.07
CA ARG A 212 -2.71 3.86 11.35
C ARG A 212 -2.55 2.84 10.23
N LEU A 213 -2.48 3.32 8.98
CA LEU A 213 -2.21 2.50 7.80
C LEU A 213 -0.86 1.76 7.89
N LEU A 214 0.17 2.38 8.47
CA LEU A 214 1.47 1.71 8.68
C LEU A 214 1.36 0.50 9.62
N GLN A 215 0.58 0.63 10.70
CA GLN A 215 0.26 -0.51 11.56
C GLN A 215 -0.55 -1.57 10.80
N GLY A 216 -1.50 -1.16 9.94
CA GLY A 216 -2.25 -2.09 9.09
C GLY A 216 -1.37 -2.93 8.15
N HIS A 217 -0.33 -2.33 7.58
CA HIS A 217 0.66 -3.08 6.79
C HIS A 217 1.42 -4.08 7.65
N LEU A 218 1.87 -3.69 8.85
CA LEU A 218 2.56 -4.58 9.78
C LEU A 218 1.67 -5.77 10.17
N ASN A 219 0.37 -5.52 10.45
CA ASN A 219 -0.60 -6.57 10.73
C ASN A 219 -0.66 -7.56 9.55
N THR A 220 -0.72 -7.06 8.32
CA THR A 220 -0.71 -7.89 7.10
C THR A 220 0.57 -8.74 6.97
N LEU A 221 1.74 -8.17 7.29
CA LEU A 221 3.01 -8.92 7.30
C LEU A 221 2.97 -10.07 8.33
N PHE A 222 2.47 -9.78 9.54
CA PHE A 222 2.34 -10.78 10.61
C PHE A 222 1.34 -11.89 10.25
N LEU A 223 0.24 -11.57 9.57
CA LEU A 223 -0.65 -12.60 9.03
C LEU A 223 0.10 -13.50 8.02
N GLY A 224 0.94 -12.92 7.15
CA GLY A 224 1.78 -13.69 6.25
C GLY A 224 2.69 -14.67 6.99
N ARG A 225 3.41 -14.20 8.01
CA ARG A 225 4.24 -15.05 8.87
C ARG A 225 3.42 -16.15 9.54
N LEU A 226 2.26 -15.81 10.07
CA LEU A 226 1.35 -16.74 10.74
C LEU A 226 0.83 -17.84 9.79
N MET A 227 0.60 -17.53 8.52
CA MET A 227 0.18 -18.52 7.52
C MET A 227 1.28 -19.51 7.15
N VAL A 228 2.54 -19.07 7.09
CA VAL A 228 3.65 -19.88 6.58
C VAL A 228 4.45 -20.59 7.66
N HIS A 229 4.31 -20.20 8.92
CA HIS A 229 5.04 -20.81 10.03
C HIS A 229 4.48 -22.19 10.39
N PRO A 230 5.32 -23.22 10.65
CA PRO A 230 4.85 -24.56 11.06
C PRO A 230 3.99 -24.57 12.33
N ASP A 231 4.33 -23.71 13.30
CA ASP A 231 3.57 -23.52 14.54
C ASP A 231 2.45 -22.46 14.41
N GLY A 232 2.20 -21.98 13.20
CA GLY A 232 1.15 -21.01 12.89
C GLY A 232 -0.20 -21.68 12.61
N LEU A 233 -0.97 -21.14 11.65
CA LEU A 233 -2.35 -21.58 11.39
C LEU A 233 -2.47 -23.10 11.14
N ALA A 234 -1.51 -23.67 10.41
CA ALA A 234 -1.49 -25.10 10.06
C ALA A 234 -1.42 -26.05 11.28
N ALA A 235 -0.97 -25.57 12.44
CA ALA A 235 -0.93 -26.35 13.66
C ALA A 235 -2.30 -26.46 14.36
N ASP A 236 -3.25 -25.58 14.02
CA ASP A 236 -4.59 -25.58 14.59
C ASP A 236 -5.51 -26.60 13.89
N PRO A 237 -6.35 -27.35 14.63
CA PRO A 237 -7.32 -28.28 14.05
C PRO A 237 -8.23 -27.67 12.97
N ALA A 238 -8.52 -26.36 13.02
CA ALA A 238 -9.29 -25.66 12.00
C ALA A 238 -8.63 -25.66 10.61
N PHE A 239 -7.32 -25.88 10.53
CA PHE A 239 -6.53 -25.98 9.30
C PHE A 239 -5.99 -27.39 9.06
N GLN A 240 -6.63 -28.40 9.64
CA GLN A 240 -6.29 -29.81 9.42
C GLN A 240 -7.46 -30.55 8.76
N ASP A 241 -7.17 -31.67 8.11
CA ASP A 241 -8.18 -32.63 7.68
C ASP A 241 -8.60 -33.56 8.84
N THR A 242 -9.50 -34.50 8.57
CA THR A 242 -10.00 -35.45 9.58
C THR A 242 -8.93 -36.37 10.17
N ASP A 243 -7.79 -36.51 9.50
CA ASP A 243 -6.64 -37.32 9.95
C ASP A 243 -5.60 -36.47 10.71
N GLY A 244 -5.87 -35.18 10.91
CA GLY A 244 -4.95 -34.23 11.56
C GLY A 244 -3.83 -33.72 10.65
N ARG A 245 -3.93 -33.93 9.32
CA ARG A 245 -2.91 -33.43 8.37
C ARG A 245 -3.22 -31.98 8.00
N PRO A 246 -2.23 -31.08 7.97
CA PRO A 246 -2.44 -29.70 7.55
C PRO A 246 -2.99 -29.59 6.12
N VAL A 247 -3.97 -28.71 5.91
CA VAL A 247 -4.49 -28.36 4.58
C VAL A 247 -3.88 -27.06 4.02
N LEU A 248 -3.04 -26.40 4.81
CA LEU A 248 -2.29 -25.20 4.47
C LEU A 248 -0.79 -25.51 4.39
N ARG A 249 -0.13 -25.09 3.32
CA ARG A 249 1.30 -25.31 3.12
C ARG A 249 2.13 -24.31 3.93
N THR A 250 3.12 -24.82 4.66
CA THR A 250 4.05 -24.05 5.51
C THR A 250 5.51 -24.26 5.10
N GLY A 251 6.42 -23.51 5.73
CA GLY A 251 7.86 -23.67 5.57
C GLY A 251 8.40 -23.18 4.22
N LYS A 252 9.61 -23.61 3.86
CA LYS A 252 10.27 -23.16 2.62
C LYS A 252 9.52 -23.67 1.39
N GLY A 253 9.25 -22.77 0.45
CA GLY A 253 8.51 -23.10 -0.77
C GLY A 253 6.99 -23.20 -0.56
N ASN A 254 6.47 -22.62 0.53
CA ASN A 254 5.03 -22.52 0.80
C ASN A 254 4.26 -21.87 -0.37
N GLY A 255 4.89 -20.92 -1.09
CA GLY A 255 4.29 -20.27 -2.25
C GLY A 255 3.33 -19.12 -1.89
N LEU A 256 3.48 -18.54 -0.70
CA LEU A 256 2.76 -17.34 -0.24
C LEU A 256 2.86 -16.26 -1.31
N ALA A 257 1.70 -15.70 -1.62
CA ALA A 257 1.57 -14.58 -2.53
C ALA A 257 0.53 -13.60 -1.98
N TYR A 258 0.54 -12.40 -2.52
CA TYR A 258 -0.46 -11.38 -2.25
C TYR A 258 -1.42 -11.24 -3.43
N TYR A 259 -2.72 -11.06 -3.15
CA TYR A 259 -3.73 -10.69 -4.12
C TYR A 259 -4.58 -9.55 -3.54
N GLY A 260 -4.74 -8.46 -4.27
CA GLY A 260 -5.62 -7.37 -3.84
C GLY A 260 -6.31 -6.73 -5.03
N ILE A 261 -7.52 -6.21 -4.82
CA ILE A 261 -8.31 -5.53 -5.85
C ILE A 261 -8.68 -4.13 -5.35
N SER A 262 -8.60 -3.12 -6.23
CA SER A 262 -8.91 -1.72 -5.91
C SER A 262 -8.05 -1.24 -4.75
N GLN A 263 -8.62 -0.89 -3.59
CA GLN A 263 -7.86 -0.51 -2.39
C GLN A 263 -6.81 -1.54 -1.99
N GLY A 264 -7.15 -2.83 -2.05
CA GLY A 264 -6.18 -3.90 -1.79
C GLY A 264 -5.09 -3.97 -2.85
N GLY A 265 -5.37 -3.57 -4.09
CA GLY A 265 -4.36 -3.43 -5.14
C GLY A 265 -3.44 -2.22 -4.93
N ILE A 266 -4.02 -1.09 -4.51
CA ILE A 266 -3.30 0.16 -4.20
C ILE A 266 -2.36 -0.04 -2.99
N MET A 267 -2.93 -0.47 -1.86
CA MET A 267 -2.19 -0.64 -0.61
C MET A 267 -1.33 -1.90 -0.61
N GLY A 268 -1.72 -2.91 -1.39
CA GLY A 268 -0.96 -4.15 -1.55
C GLY A 268 0.43 -3.95 -2.12
N ALA A 269 0.67 -2.86 -2.85
CA ALA A 269 1.99 -2.49 -3.32
C ALA A 269 2.95 -2.19 -2.15
N ALA A 270 2.51 -1.38 -1.18
CA ALA A 270 3.30 -1.06 0.00
C ALA A 270 3.57 -2.32 0.84
N SER A 271 2.53 -3.08 1.20
CA SER A 271 2.68 -4.36 1.93
C SER A 271 3.64 -5.33 1.24
N THR A 272 3.56 -5.44 -0.09
CA THR A 272 4.42 -6.37 -0.84
C THR A 272 5.87 -5.89 -0.92
N ALA A 273 6.10 -4.59 -1.12
CA ALA A 273 7.45 -4.03 -1.19
C ALA A 273 8.26 -4.28 0.09
N VAL A 274 7.60 -4.17 1.26
CA VAL A 274 8.26 -4.35 2.56
C VAL A 274 8.25 -5.78 3.07
N SER A 275 7.57 -6.71 2.40
CA SER A 275 7.44 -8.09 2.88
C SER A 275 8.75 -8.88 2.81
N THR A 276 8.98 -9.71 3.83
CA THR A 276 10.06 -10.70 3.90
C THR A 276 9.57 -12.14 3.66
N ASP A 277 8.24 -12.36 3.70
CA ASP A 277 7.64 -13.69 3.61
C ASP A 277 7.03 -13.99 2.23
N TRP A 278 6.81 -12.96 1.38
CA TRP A 278 6.38 -13.15 -0.01
C TRP A 278 7.05 -12.18 -0.99
N ASP A 279 7.22 -12.68 -2.21
CA ASP A 279 7.82 -11.95 -3.32
C ASP A 279 6.89 -11.84 -4.54
N LEU A 280 5.74 -12.52 -4.52
CA LEU A 280 4.78 -12.54 -5.63
C LEU A 280 3.51 -11.79 -5.24
N ALA A 281 3.07 -10.86 -6.08
CA ALA A 281 1.79 -10.19 -5.92
C ALA A 281 1.00 -10.11 -7.24
N MET A 282 -0.31 -10.16 -7.12
CA MET A 282 -1.24 -9.74 -8.16
C MET A 282 -2.04 -8.55 -7.64
N LEU A 283 -1.94 -7.42 -8.32
CA LEU A 283 -2.62 -6.18 -7.97
C LEU A 283 -3.66 -5.90 -9.06
N GLY A 284 -4.93 -6.10 -8.71
CA GLY A 284 -6.08 -5.89 -9.57
C GLY A 284 -6.62 -4.47 -9.44
N VAL A 285 -6.83 -3.80 -10.57
CA VAL A 285 -7.16 -2.38 -10.70
C VAL A 285 -6.43 -1.51 -9.67
N PRO A 286 -5.08 -1.59 -9.59
CA PRO A 286 -4.32 -0.84 -8.60
C PRO A 286 -4.08 0.58 -9.10
N ALA A 287 -3.63 1.47 -8.23
CA ALA A 287 -3.29 2.83 -8.61
C ALA A 287 -2.21 3.43 -7.72
N ILE A 288 -1.48 4.33 -8.36
CA ILE A 288 -0.68 5.45 -7.83
C ILE A 288 -1.45 6.53 -7.06
N ASN A 289 -0.72 7.51 -6.53
CA ASN A 289 -0.97 8.94 -6.73
C ASN A 289 -2.40 9.45 -6.47
N TYR A 290 -2.92 9.23 -5.26
CA TYR A 290 -4.25 9.69 -4.82
C TYR A 290 -4.61 11.14 -5.14
N SER A 291 -3.67 12.07 -5.07
CA SER A 291 -3.85 13.46 -5.50
C SER A 291 -4.36 13.61 -6.94
N THR A 292 -4.06 12.64 -7.81
CA THR A 292 -4.60 12.53 -9.17
C THR A 292 -5.85 11.67 -9.23
N LEU A 293 -5.85 10.53 -8.52
CA LEU A 293 -6.93 9.54 -8.57
C LEU A 293 -8.25 10.05 -7.96
N LEU A 294 -8.21 10.72 -6.80
CA LEU A 294 -9.42 11.01 -6.02
C LEU A 294 -10.43 11.85 -6.81
N HIS A 295 -10.00 12.88 -7.53
CA HIS A 295 -10.89 13.68 -8.39
C HIS A 295 -11.41 12.96 -9.64
N ARG A 296 -10.94 11.74 -9.91
CA ARG A 296 -11.30 10.91 -11.07
C ARG A 296 -12.01 9.62 -10.67
N SER A 297 -12.30 9.46 -9.38
CA SER A 297 -12.93 8.27 -8.83
C SER A 297 -14.35 8.58 -8.41
N VAL A 298 -15.32 7.81 -8.93
CA VAL A 298 -16.71 7.88 -8.45
C VAL A 298 -16.84 7.45 -6.98
N ASP A 299 -15.88 6.67 -6.46
CA ASP A 299 -15.86 6.26 -5.06
C ASP A 299 -15.50 7.43 -4.13
N PHE A 300 -14.90 8.50 -4.69
CA PHE A 300 -14.57 9.71 -3.94
C PHE A 300 -15.72 10.72 -3.89
N ASP A 301 -16.74 10.62 -4.76
CA ASP A 301 -17.89 11.52 -4.80
C ASP A 301 -18.51 11.84 -3.42
N PRO A 302 -18.80 10.86 -2.54
CA PRO A 302 -19.38 11.15 -1.22
C PRO A 302 -18.42 11.91 -0.30
N PHE A 303 -17.11 11.61 -0.35
CA PHE A 303 -16.10 12.33 0.42
C PHE A 303 -15.91 13.75 -0.12
N PHE A 304 -15.94 13.92 -1.44
CA PHE A 304 -15.81 15.21 -2.08
C PHE A 304 -16.94 16.17 -1.68
N LEU A 305 -18.17 15.67 -1.48
CA LEU A 305 -19.26 16.50 -0.93
C LEU A 305 -18.94 17.01 0.48
N GLY A 306 -18.33 16.19 1.33
CA GLY A 306 -17.84 16.60 2.65
C GLY A 306 -16.74 17.65 2.55
N MET A 307 -15.77 17.44 1.65
CA MET A 307 -14.70 18.40 1.40
C MET A 307 -15.26 19.76 0.91
N GLN A 308 -16.22 19.76 0.00
CA GLN A 308 -16.83 21.00 -0.50
C GLN A 308 -17.53 21.80 0.60
N ALA A 309 -18.11 21.13 1.59
CA ALA A 309 -18.74 21.77 2.73
C ALA A 309 -17.71 22.42 3.67
N SER A 310 -16.59 21.74 3.95
CA SER A 310 -15.54 22.25 4.82
C SER A 310 -14.61 23.26 4.15
N TYR A 311 -14.36 23.10 2.85
CA TYR A 311 -13.42 23.89 2.05
C TYR A 311 -14.12 24.42 0.78
N PRO A 312 -14.84 25.56 0.84
CA PRO A 312 -15.60 26.06 -0.31
C PRO A 312 -14.75 26.51 -1.50
N SER A 313 -13.46 26.83 -1.26
CA SER A 313 -12.51 27.25 -2.28
C SER A 313 -11.97 26.05 -3.04
N THR A 314 -12.16 26.01 -4.36
CA THR A 314 -11.57 24.96 -5.22
C THR A 314 -10.05 25.00 -5.23
N TYR A 315 -9.45 26.17 -4.97
CA TYR A 315 -8.01 26.31 -4.78
C TYR A 315 -7.56 25.59 -3.50
N ASP A 316 -8.27 25.77 -2.39
CA ASP A 316 -7.92 25.14 -1.12
C ASP A 316 -8.12 23.62 -1.17
N GLN A 317 -9.17 23.15 -1.84
CA GLN A 317 -9.40 21.73 -2.12
C GLN A 317 -8.23 21.12 -2.88
N GLY A 318 -7.82 21.74 -3.99
CA GLY A 318 -6.72 21.25 -4.82
C GLY A 318 -5.37 21.29 -4.08
N MET A 319 -5.08 22.38 -3.37
CA MET A 319 -3.86 22.50 -2.58
C MET A 319 -3.83 21.48 -1.43
N GLY A 320 -4.95 21.28 -0.74
CA GLY A 320 -5.07 20.29 0.33
C GLY A 320 -4.77 18.88 -0.17
N LEU A 321 -5.43 18.46 -1.25
CA LEU A 321 -5.21 17.14 -1.87
C LEU A 321 -3.78 16.90 -2.34
N LEU A 322 -3.12 17.93 -2.89
CA LEU A 322 -1.72 17.84 -3.31
C LEU A 322 -0.78 17.72 -2.11
N LEU A 323 -1.01 18.49 -1.05
CA LEU A 323 -0.14 18.51 0.13
C LEU A 323 -0.23 17.20 0.94
N ILE A 324 -1.42 16.62 1.08
CA ILE A 324 -1.60 15.37 1.82
C ILE A 324 -1.02 14.15 1.10
N GLN A 325 -0.69 14.25 -0.19
CA GLN A 325 -0.08 13.13 -0.93
C GLN A 325 1.20 12.64 -0.24
N MET A 326 2.04 13.55 0.27
CA MET A 326 3.27 13.16 0.96
C MET A 326 3.01 12.37 2.25
N LEU A 327 1.83 12.51 2.85
CA LEU A 327 1.41 11.70 4.00
C LEU A 327 0.89 10.34 3.53
N TRP A 328 0.09 10.30 2.47
CA TRP A 328 -0.33 9.05 1.82
C TRP A 328 0.87 8.19 1.42
N ASP A 329 1.88 8.79 0.81
CA ASP A 329 3.07 8.11 0.27
C ASP A 329 3.79 7.23 1.30
N ARG A 330 3.63 7.51 2.60
CA ARG A 330 4.20 6.69 3.67
C ARG A 330 3.57 5.31 3.76
N GLY A 331 2.28 5.16 3.45
CA GLY A 331 1.52 3.91 3.53
C GLY A 331 0.82 3.51 2.23
N GLU A 332 0.98 4.26 1.15
CA GLU A 332 0.31 3.98 -0.14
C GLU A 332 1.35 3.60 -1.19
N GLY A 333 0.95 2.80 -2.18
CA GLY A 333 1.81 2.25 -3.23
C GLY A 333 2.70 3.28 -3.95
N ASN A 334 2.33 4.55 -4.03
CA ASN A 334 3.13 5.63 -4.64
C ASN A 334 4.53 5.73 -4.06
N GLY A 335 4.69 5.53 -2.75
CA GLY A 335 5.98 5.56 -2.09
C GLY A 335 6.84 4.30 -2.25
N TYR A 336 6.25 3.23 -2.80
CA TYR A 336 6.88 1.90 -2.82
C TYR A 336 7.04 1.32 -4.23
N ALA A 337 6.33 1.86 -5.22
CA ALA A 337 6.27 1.31 -6.57
C ALA A 337 7.65 1.24 -7.26
N ASN A 338 8.55 2.17 -6.96
CA ASN A 338 9.92 2.18 -7.51
C ASN A 338 10.81 1.05 -6.94
N HIS A 339 10.34 0.30 -5.93
CA HIS A 339 11.10 -0.76 -5.25
C HIS A 339 10.70 -2.18 -5.65
N PHE A 340 9.96 -2.37 -6.75
CA PHE A 340 9.55 -3.68 -7.26
C PHE A 340 10.53 -4.31 -8.26
N GLY A 341 11.53 -3.57 -8.76
CA GLY A 341 12.53 -4.03 -9.71
C GLY A 341 13.94 -4.14 -9.10
N ASP A 342 14.93 -3.60 -9.80
CA ASP A 342 16.36 -3.72 -9.49
C ASP A 342 16.83 -2.98 -8.21
N ASP A 343 15.94 -2.27 -7.53
CA ASP A 343 16.22 -1.50 -6.31
C ASP A 343 15.23 -1.86 -5.17
N PRO A 344 15.24 -3.11 -4.67
CA PRO A 344 14.37 -3.52 -3.58
C PRO A 344 14.72 -2.80 -2.27
N LEU A 345 13.72 -2.65 -1.39
CA LEU A 345 13.93 -2.08 -0.07
C LEU A 345 14.88 -2.95 0.78
N PRO A 346 15.58 -2.36 1.76
CA PRO A 346 16.45 -3.12 2.66
C PRO A 346 15.74 -4.30 3.31
N GLY A 347 16.40 -5.46 3.30
CA GLY A 347 15.91 -6.69 3.93
C GLY A 347 14.85 -7.45 3.13
N THR A 348 14.53 -7.05 1.89
CA THR A 348 13.57 -7.76 1.03
C THR A 348 14.22 -8.30 -0.23
N ASN A 349 13.61 -9.32 -0.84
CA ASN A 349 14.00 -9.79 -2.17
C ASN A 349 13.33 -8.93 -3.26
N GLU A 350 13.82 -9.07 -4.48
CA GLU A 350 13.15 -8.57 -5.68
C GLU A 350 11.71 -9.10 -5.77
N LYS A 351 10.78 -8.22 -6.13
CA LYS A 351 9.35 -8.53 -6.18
C LYS A 351 8.92 -8.83 -7.61
N ARG A 352 7.96 -9.74 -7.77
CA ARG A 352 7.29 -10.02 -9.04
C ARG A 352 5.83 -9.66 -8.91
N VAL A 353 5.39 -8.75 -9.76
CA VAL A 353 4.04 -8.23 -9.72
C VAL A 353 3.33 -8.41 -11.05
N LEU A 354 2.09 -8.88 -10.98
CA LEU A 354 1.14 -8.82 -12.08
C LEU A 354 0.16 -7.68 -11.80
N LEU A 355 0.16 -6.66 -12.67
CA LEU A 355 -0.81 -5.57 -12.64
C LEU A 355 -1.95 -5.91 -13.62
N HIS A 356 -3.20 -5.83 -13.15
CA HIS A 356 -4.37 -6.00 -14.01
C HIS A 356 -5.17 -4.72 -14.03
N LEU A 357 -5.16 -4.05 -15.18
CA LEU A 357 -5.89 -2.81 -15.43
C LEU A 357 -7.24 -3.13 -16.09
N ALA A 358 -8.33 -2.55 -15.60
CA ALA A 358 -9.65 -2.66 -16.22
C ALA A 358 -9.93 -1.41 -17.07
N ILE A 359 -10.01 -1.56 -18.40
CA ILE A 359 -10.19 -0.41 -19.30
C ILE A 359 -11.55 0.26 -19.06
N GLY A 360 -11.53 1.59 -18.90
CA GLY A 360 -12.74 2.38 -18.64
C GLY A 360 -13.21 2.32 -17.19
N ASP A 361 -12.31 1.98 -16.28
CA ASP A 361 -12.59 2.00 -14.84
C ASP A 361 -12.79 3.44 -14.34
N HIS A 362 -14.01 3.72 -13.86
CA HIS A 362 -14.41 5.00 -13.30
C HIS A 362 -14.20 5.09 -11.78
N GLN A 363 -13.84 3.98 -11.13
CA GLN A 363 -13.48 3.90 -9.71
C GLN A 363 -11.98 4.08 -9.53
N VAL A 364 -11.19 3.33 -10.29
CA VAL A 364 -9.73 3.44 -10.31
C VAL A 364 -9.27 3.87 -11.69
N ALA A 365 -9.10 5.18 -11.87
CA ALA A 365 -8.78 5.76 -13.17
C ALA A 365 -7.50 5.16 -13.77
N ASN A 366 -7.58 4.67 -15.02
CA ASN A 366 -6.49 3.93 -15.67
C ASN A 366 -5.15 4.68 -15.68
N ILE A 367 -5.17 6.00 -15.83
CA ILE A 367 -3.96 6.83 -15.76
C ILE A 367 -3.15 6.63 -14.47
N ALA A 368 -3.81 6.39 -13.34
CA ALA A 368 -3.14 6.14 -12.06
C ALA A 368 -2.49 4.74 -12.02
N THR A 369 -3.17 3.74 -12.61
CA THR A 369 -2.60 2.39 -12.81
C THR A 369 -1.41 2.42 -13.76
N GLU A 370 -1.48 3.18 -14.85
CA GLU A 370 -0.39 3.28 -15.81
C GLU A 370 0.83 4.02 -15.22
N VAL A 371 0.61 5.06 -14.40
CA VAL A 371 1.70 5.72 -13.66
C VAL A 371 2.40 4.71 -12.75
N MET A 372 1.63 3.86 -12.06
CA MET A 372 2.19 2.77 -11.24
C MET A 372 3.00 1.79 -12.08
N ALA A 373 2.44 1.31 -13.21
CA ALA A 373 3.12 0.39 -14.12
C ALA A 373 4.44 0.96 -14.65
N ARG A 374 4.45 2.23 -15.07
CA ARG A 374 5.65 2.93 -15.56
C ARG A 374 6.68 3.12 -14.45
N THR A 375 6.24 3.44 -13.23
CA THR A 375 7.10 3.58 -12.04
C THR A 375 7.76 2.25 -11.64
N MET A 376 7.02 1.14 -11.75
CA MET A 376 7.53 -0.21 -11.51
C MET A 376 8.41 -0.75 -12.64
N GLY A 377 8.49 -0.06 -13.79
CA GLY A 377 9.14 -0.59 -14.99
C GLY A 377 8.42 -1.80 -15.61
N ALA A 378 7.12 -1.94 -15.37
CA ALA A 378 6.33 -3.08 -15.83
C ALA A 378 6.16 -3.09 -17.36
N ALA A 379 6.17 -4.28 -17.94
CA ALA A 379 5.88 -4.49 -19.36
C ALA A 379 4.39 -4.76 -19.57
N VAL A 380 3.85 -4.25 -20.68
CA VAL A 380 2.47 -4.52 -21.11
C VAL A 380 2.44 -5.79 -21.97
N GLN A 381 1.54 -6.70 -21.64
CA GLN A 381 1.27 -7.88 -22.48
C GLN A 381 0.32 -7.51 -23.62
N TRP A 382 0.77 -7.65 -24.86
CA TRP A 382 -0.03 -7.37 -26.05
C TRP A 382 -0.63 -8.64 -26.68
N PRO A 383 -1.88 -8.59 -27.20
CA PRO A 383 -2.78 -7.44 -27.19
C PRO A 383 -3.33 -7.15 -25.78
N ALA A 384 -3.26 -5.89 -25.34
CA ALA A 384 -3.69 -5.47 -24.00
C ALA A 384 -5.22 -5.30 -23.88
N VAL A 385 -5.88 -5.11 -25.02
CA VAL A 385 -7.34 -4.94 -25.14
C VAL A 385 -7.87 -5.85 -26.25
N ALA A 386 -9.15 -6.21 -26.16
CA ALA A 386 -9.82 -7.01 -27.18
C ALA A 386 -9.94 -6.26 -28.51
N ASP A 387 -9.98 -7.00 -29.63
CA ASP A 387 -10.12 -6.43 -30.97
C ASP A 387 -11.26 -5.39 -31.06
N GLY A 388 -10.96 -4.23 -31.62
CA GLY A 388 -11.92 -3.12 -31.79
C GLY A 388 -12.13 -2.22 -30.56
N ARG A 389 -11.36 -2.43 -29.48
CA ARG A 389 -11.29 -1.49 -28.34
C ARG A 389 -10.15 -0.48 -28.52
N SER A 390 -10.31 0.69 -27.91
CA SER A 390 -9.26 1.71 -27.85
C SER A 390 -8.06 1.16 -27.07
N ASP A 391 -6.87 1.35 -27.62
CA ASP A 391 -5.57 0.96 -27.06
C ASP A 391 -4.84 2.14 -26.41
N ASP A 392 -5.58 3.19 -26.06
CA ASP A 392 -5.09 4.33 -25.26
C ASP A 392 -4.82 3.84 -23.83
N VAL A 393 -3.68 3.16 -23.69
CA VAL A 393 -3.10 2.52 -22.49
C VAL A 393 -1.66 3.01 -22.30
#